data_AF-A0A2E4Y9L1-F1
#
_entry.id   AF-A0A2E4Y9L1-F1
#
_cell.length_a   1.000
_cell.length_b   1.000
_cell.length_c   1.000
_cell.angle_alpha   90.00
_cell.angle_beta   90.00
_cell.angle_gamma   90.00
#
_symmetry.space_group_name_H-M   'P 1'
#
loop_
_entity.id
_entity.type
_entity.pdbx_description
1 polymer ?
#
loop_
_entity_poly.entity_id
_entity_poly.type
_entity_poly.pdbx_seq_one_letter_code
_entity_poly.pdbx_strand_id
1 'polypeptide(L)' 'MYKNLKDLIAIINRANLRGDTSIRLSIEQAKGIENELATLLLELKESGKDKDQVLDGGKFQS' A
#
# COMPACT_ATOMS: atom_id res chain seq x y z
N MET A 1 3.34 12.46 -5.87
CA MET A 1 2.49 11.81 -4.85
C MET A 1 3.11 10.47 -4.49
N TYR A 2 3.08 10.09 -3.21
CA TYR A 2 3.61 8.84 -2.67
C TYR A 2 5.12 8.63 -2.79
N LYS A 3 5.92 9.64 -2.41
CA LYS A 3 7.38 9.56 -2.56
C LYS A 3 7.97 8.56 -1.58
N ASN A 4 7.56 8.61 -0.31
CA ASN A 4 8.10 7.74 0.72
C ASN A 4 7.75 6.27 0.48
N LEU A 5 6.55 5.97 -0.04
CA LEU A 5 6.18 4.62 -0.46
C LEU A 5 7.01 4.12 -1.64
N LYS A 6 7.26 4.96 -2.65
CA LYS A 6 8.11 4.58 -3.79
C LYS A 6 9.56 4.35 -3.37
N ASP A 7 10.08 5.21 -2.51
CA ASP A 7 11.42 5.09 -1.95
C ASP A 7 11.55 3.82 -1.10
N LEU A 8 10.52 3.49 -0.31
CA LEU A 8 10.45 2.24 0.46
C LEU A 8 10.56 1.02 -0.47
N ILE A 9 9.77 0.96 -1.54
CA ILE A 9 9.82 -0.15 -2.51
C ILE A 9 11.23 -0.26 -3.11
N ALA A 10 11.85 0.86 -3.49
CA ALA A 10 13.21 0.86 -4.02
C ALA A 10 14.27 0.41 -2.98
N ILE A 11 14.06 0.71 -1.70
CA ILE A 11 14.92 0.22 -0.61
C ILE A 11 14.74 -1.29 -0.44
N ILE A 12 13.51 -1.79 -0.39
CA ILE A 12 13.20 -3.23 -0.27
C ILE A 12 13.81 -4.00 -1.44
N ASN A 13 13.66 -3.51 -2.67
CA ASN A 13 14.24 -4.16 -3.85
C ASN A 13 15.76 -4.26 -3.77
N ARG A 14 16.43 -3.18 -3.35
CA ARG A 14 17.89 -3.19 -3.15
C ARG A 14 18.33 -4.12 -2.03
N ALA A 15 17.58 -4.16 -0.93
CA ALA A 15 17.83 -5.07 0.19
C ALA A 15 17.70 -6.55 -0.26
N ASN A 16 16.63 -6.87 -0.99
CA ASN A 16 16.42 -8.21 -1.54
C ASN A 16 17.56 -8.64 -2.49
N LEU A 17 18.04 -7.72 -3.34
CA LEU A 17 19.17 -8.00 -4.24
C LEU A 17 20.48 -8.28 -3.48
N ARG A 18 20.65 -7.73 -2.27
CA ARG A 18 21.79 -8.01 -1.40
C ARG A 18 21.60 -9.25 -0.52
N GLY A 19 20.41 -9.86 -0.53
CA GLY A 19 20.06 -10.96 0.37
C GLY A 19 19.73 -10.51 1.80
N ASP A 20 19.50 -9.21 2.01
CA ASP A 20 19.09 -8.69 3.31
C ASP A 20 17.64 -9.10 3.61
N THR A 21 17.37 -9.60 4.82
CA THR A 21 16.01 -9.99 5.25
C THR A 21 15.26 -8.89 5.99
N SER A 22 15.92 -7.76 6.24
CA SER A 22 15.36 -6.63 6.96
C SER A 22 15.93 -5.31 6.47
N ILE A 23 15.17 -4.24 6.64
CA ILE A 23 15.59 -2.87 6.34
C ILE A 23 15.41 -2.02 7.59
N ARG A 24 16.32 -1.05 7.78
CA ARG A 24 16.20 -0.06 8.86
C ARG A 24 15.67 1.25 8.28
N LEU A 25 14.72 1.84 8.98
CA LEU A 25 14.11 3.11 8.64
C LEU A 25 14.19 4.04 9.86
N SER A 26 14.34 5.34 9.64
CA SER A 26 14.18 6.31 10.72
C SER A 26 12.70 6.40 11.13
N ILE A 27 12.45 6.86 12.36
CA ILE A 27 11.06 7.07 12.84
C ILE A 27 10.33 8.09 11.94
N GLU A 28 11.04 9.11 11.46
CA GLU A 28 10.46 10.10 10.55
C GLU A 28 10.04 9.48 9.21
N GLN A 29 10.88 8.63 8.62
CA GLN A 29 10.55 7.89 7.41
C GLN A 29 9.35 6.97 7.61
N ALA A 30 9.32 6.26 8.74
CA ALA A 30 8.20 5.37 9.08
C ALA A 30 6.87 6.15 9.16
N LYS A 31 6.86 7.32 9.82
CA LYS A 31 5.68 8.19 9.88
C LYS A 31 5.27 8.71 8.50
N GLY A 32 6.24 9.07 7.65
CA GLY A 32 5.97 9.51 6.28
C GLY A 32 5.29 8.41 5.44
N ILE A 33 5.78 7.17 5.57
CA ILE A 33 5.21 5.98 4.91
C ILE A 33 3.79 5.71 5.43
N GLU A 34 3.58 5.74 6.75
CA GLU A 34 2.27 5.51 7.37
C GLU A 34 1.22 6.49 6.86
N ASN A 35 1.54 7.79 6.83
CA ASN A 35 0.63 8.82 6.33
C ASN A 35 0.31 8.64 4.85
N GLU A 36 1.32 8.37 4.03
CA GLU A 36 1.12 8.12 2.60
C GLU A 36 0.28 6.85 2.34
N LEU A 37 0.46 5.80 3.15
CA LEU A 37 -0.33 4.58 3.07
C LEU A 37 -1.79 4.84 3.47
N ALA A 38 -2.02 5.62 4.54
CA ALA A 38 -3.35 5.98 4.98
C ALA A 38 -4.11 6.76 3.89
N THR A 39 -3.45 7.75 3.27
CA THR A 39 -4.03 8.51 2.15
C THR A 39 -4.38 7.60 0.97
N LEU A 40 -3.48 6.70 0.58
CA LEU A 40 -3.73 5.75 -0.51
C LEU A 40 -4.94 4.85 -0.22
N LEU A 41 -5.06 4.35 1.01
CA LEU A 41 -6.19 3.52 1.41
C LEU A 41 -7.52 4.28 1.40
N LEU A 42 -7.52 5.55 1.79
CA LEU A 42 -8.69 6.43 1.70
C LEU A 42 -9.10 6.65 0.24
N GLU A 43 -8.15 6.96 -0.64
CA GLU A 43 -8.40 7.12 -2.08
C GLU A 43 -8.95 5.85 -2.71
N LEU A 44 -8.38 4.68 -2.36
CA LEU A 44 -8.90 3.39 -2.83
C LEU A 44 -10.34 3.16 -2.36
N LYS A 45 -10.63 3.46 -1.08
CA LYS A 45 -11.99 3.36 -0.52
C LYS A 45 -12.97 4.29 -1.25
N GLU A 46 -12.55 5.50 -1.57
CA GLU A 46 -13.38 6.48 -2.28
C GLU A 46 -13.58 6.10 -3.75
N SER A 47 -12.53 5.62 -4.43
CA SER A 47 -12.62 5.13 -5.81
C SER A 47 -13.51 3.89 -5.98
N GLY A 48 -13.74 3.15 -4.89
CA GLY A 48 -14.65 2.01 -4.85
C GLY A 48 -16.12 2.36 -4.68
N LYS A 49 -16.47 3.63 -4.37
CA LYS A 49 -17.86 4.04 -4.13
C LYS A 49 -18.67 4.27 -5.41
N ASP A 50 -18.02 4.49 -6.55
CA ASP A 50 -18.68 4.74 -7.85
C ASP A 50 -18.89 3.47 -8.68
N LYS A 51 -18.52 2.29 -8.15
CA LYS A 51 -18.86 1.01 -8.78
C LYS A 51 -20.07 0.44 -8.07
N ASP A 52 -21.25 0.79 -8.57
CA ASP A 52 -22.42 -0.10 -8.49
C ASP A 52 -22.03 -1.42 -9.18
N GLN A 53 -21.35 -2.30 -8.44
CA GLN A 53 -21.29 -3.70 -8.80
C GLN A 53 -22.67 -4.25 -8.50
N VAL A 54 -23.49 -4.37 -9.55
CA VAL A 54 -24.57 -5.36 -9.54
C VAL A 54 -23.88 -6.71 -9.36
N LEU A 55 -23.85 -7.20 -8.12
CA LEU A 55 -23.47 -8.56 -7.77
C LEU A 55 -24.62 -9.46 -8.20
N ASP A 56 -24.69 -9.77 -9.49
CA ASP A 56 -25.73 -10.61 -10.07
C ASP A 56 -25.55 -12.06 -9.61
N GLY A 57 -26.37 -12.47 -8.64
CA GLY A 57 -26.88 -13.85 -8.43
C GLY A 57 -25.91 -15.00 -8.15
N GLY A 58 -24.60 -14.80 -8.10
CA GLY A 58 -23.62 -15.86 -7.86
C GLY A 58 -23.49 -16.21 -6.38
N LYS A 59 -24.25 -17.20 -5.92
CA LYS A 59 -24.27 -17.78 -4.56
C LYS A 59 -22.95 -17.62 -3.78
N PHE A 60 -23.01 -16.94 -2.63
CA PHE A 60 -22.01 -17.10 -1.58
C PHE A 60 -22.00 -18.58 -1.17
N GLN A 61 -20.89 -19.28 -1.40
CA GLN A 61 -20.68 -20.58 -0.76
C GLN A 61 -20.45 -20.31 0.73
N SER A 62 -21.34 -20.91 1.53
CA SER A 62 -21.39 -20.90 3.00
C SER A 62 -20.14 -21.48 3.64
#